data_AF-A0A7X6M933-F1
#
_entry.id   AF-A0A7X6M933-F1
#
_cell.length_a   1.000
_cell.length_b   1.000
_cell.length_c   1.000
_cell.angle_alpha   90.00
_cell.angle_beta   90.00
_cell.angle_gamma   90.00
#
_symmetry.space_group_name_H-M   'P 1'
#
loop_
_entity.id
_entity.type
_entity.pdbx_description
1 polymer ?
#
loop_
_entity_poly.entity_id
_entity_poly.type
_entity_poly.pdbx_seq_one_letter_code
_entity_poly.pdbx_strand_id
1 'polypeptide(L)'
;MAFARTLKGSTVGRVFVAGGEPLMWRLVLGLIEILKDGGIEVVVCTSGVALNQPGMSERLVELGVKGVSVSLDSTDPDYNDTWRPPRREGDGWEGVVRGITTLLAARGSPVPGRPLHGHHQAQPVGCHRRAPAVGSRSTLEPSSGLEKITQAKHDPTVLSRAELETARQR
;
A
#
# COMPACT_ATOMS: atom_id res chain seq x y z
N MET A 1 -25.79 4.06 3.70
CA MET A 1 -25.81 2.64 3.29
C MET A 1 -26.65 2.33 2.04
N ALA A 2 -27.66 3.14 1.69
CA ALA A 2 -28.52 2.89 0.52
C ALA A 2 -27.72 2.68 -0.80
N PHE A 3 -26.74 3.55 -1.08
CA PHE A 3 -25.87 3.44 -2.26
C PHE A 3 -25.11 2.11 -2.34
N ALA A 4 -24.48 1.65 -1.26
CA ALA A 4 -23.72 0.40 -1.29
C ALA A 4 -24.58 -0.81 -1.67
N ARG A 5 -25.87 -0.79 -1.30
CA ARG A 5 -26.82 -1.85 -1.66
C ARG A 5 -27.16 -1.86 -3.14
N THR A 6 -27.05 -0.73 -3.84
CA THR A 6 -27.29 -0.67 -5.30
C THR A 6 -26.16 -1.31 -6.10
N LEU A 7 -25.01 -1.61 -5.48
CA LEU A 7 -23.88 -2.26 -6.15
C LEU A 7 -24.07 -3.77 -6.30
N LYS A 8 -24.96 -4.38 -5.52
CA LYS A 8 -25.29 -5.81 -5.66
C LYS A 8 -25.93 -6.05 -7.03
N GLY A 9 -25.33 -6.94 -7.82
CA GLY A 9 -25.76 -7.24 -9.19
C GLY A 9 -25.24 -6.25 -10.25
N SER A 10 -24.43 -5.27 -9.86
CA SER A 10 -23.70 -4.41 -10.82
C SER A 10 -22.46 -5.12 -11.37
N THR A 11 -21.81 -4.49 -12.36
CA THR A 11 -20.53 -4.96 -12.92
C THR A 11 -19.32 -4.59 -12.06
N VAL A 12 -19.51 -3.92 -10.93
CA VAL A 12 -18.41 -3.49 -10.05
C VAL A 12 -17.82 -4.70 -9.33
N GLY A 13 -16.61 -5.09 -9.71
CA GLY A 13 -15.90 -6.24 -9.11
C GLY A 13 -15.09 -5.92 -7.85
N ARG A 14 -14.65 -4.66 -7.68
CA ARG A 14 -13.79 -4.26 -6.56
C ARG A 14 -14.05 -2.82 -6.12
N VAL A 15 -14.03 -2.59 -4.81
CA VAL A 15 -14.17 -1.28 -4.17
C VAL A 15 -12.98 -1.01 -3.25
N PHE A 16 -12.42 0.20 -3.37
CA PHE A 16 -11.42 0.72 -2.47
C PHE A 16 -12.11 1.61 -1.44
N VAL A 17 -12.10 1.17 -0.17
CA VAL A 17 -12.64 1.96 0.93
C VAL A 17 -11.54 2.89 1.41
N ALA A 18 -11.65 4.16 1.04
CA ALA A 18 -10.71 5.23 1.34
C ALA A 18 -11.43 6.41 2.01
N GLY A 19 -10.68 7.45 2.37
CA GLY A 19 -11.17 8.63 3.11
C GLY A 19 -10.05 9.19 3.99
N GLY A 20 -10.41 9.88 5.07
CA GLY A 20 -9.42 10.33 6.06
C GLY A 20 -8.78 9.16 6.79
N GLU A 21 -9.55 8.45 7.62
CA GLU A 21 -9.18 7.15 8.17
C GLU A 21 -10.42 6.26 8.15
N PRO A 22 -10.58 5.38 7.15
CA PRO A 22 -11.81 4.61 6.98
C PRO A 22 -12.16 3.74 8.17
N LEU A 23 -11.16 3.16 8.84
CA LEU A 23 -11.37 2.31 10.00
C LEU A 23 -11.88 3.07 11.23
N MET A 24 -11.81 4.40 11.20
CA MET A 24 -12.37 5.26 12.25
C MET A 24 -13.82 5.66 12.00
N TRP A 25 -14.34 5.42 10.80
CA TRP A 25 -15.75 5.65 10.52
C TRP A 25 -16.60 4.53 11.14
N ARG A 26 -17.49 4.89 12.05
CA ARG A 26 -18.29 3.95 12.88
C ARG A 26 -19.01 2.85 12.10
N LEU A 27 -19.40 3.12 10.85
CA LEU A 27 -20.19 2.21 10.04
C LEU A 27 -19.37 1.47 8.97
N VAL A 28 -18.03 1.59 8.98
CA VAL A 28 -17.16 1.01 7.95
C VAL A 28 -17.29 -0.50 7.84
N LEU A 29 -17.39 -1.21 8.97
CA LEU A 29 -17.52 -2.67 8.96
C LEU A 29 -18.85 -3.11 8.33
N GLY A 30 -19.94 -2.40 8.63
CA GLY A 30 -21.24 -2.65 7.99
C GLY A 30 -21.26 -2.29 6.50
N LEU A 31 -20.48 -1.28 6.07
CA LEU A 31 -20.28 -1.02 4.64
C LEU A 31 -19.53 -2.18 3.98
N ILE A 32 -18.45 -2.65 4.59
CA ILE A 32 -17.66 -3.77 4.08
C ILE A 32 -18.53 -5.02 3.95
N GLU A 33 -19.31 -5.34 4.98
CA GLU A 33 -20.25 -6.47 4.97
C GLU A 33 -21.23 -6.38 3.78
N ILE A 34 -21.88 -5.23 3.56
CA ILE A 34 -22.80 -5.03 2.43
C ILE A 34 -22.11 -5.26 1.08
N LEU A 35 -20.87 -4.79 0.91
CA LEU A 35 -20.11 -4.98 -0.32
C LEU A 35 -19.73 -6.45 -0.52
N LYS A 36 -19.28 -7.11 0.54
CA LYS A 36 -18.89 -8.53 0.55
C LYS A 36 -20.08 -9.45 0.24
N ASP A 37 -21.25 -9.16 0.82
CA ASP A 37 -22.52 -9.85 0.51
C ASP A 37 -22.96 -9.66 -0.95
N GLY A 38 -22.51 -8.58 -1.58
CA GLY A 38 -22.70 -8.31 -3.00
C GLY A 38 -21.73 -9.08 -3.92
N GLY A 39 -20.81 -9.87 -3.37
CA GLY A 39 -19.74 -10.54 -4.11
C GLY A 39 -18.60 -9.60 -4.55
N ILE A 40 -18.56 -8.39 -4.00
CA ILE A 40 -17.59 -7.36 -4.39
C ILE A 40 -16.32 -7.52 -3.56
N GLU A 41 -15.16 -7.47 -4.22
CA GLU A 41 -13.89 -7.44 -3.52
C GLU A 41 -13.68 -6.10 -2.83
N VAL A 42 -13.17 -6.15 -1.60
CA VAL A 42 -12.93 -4.94 -0.81
C VAL A 42 -11.44 -4.81 -0.51
N VAL A 43 -10.91 -3.62 -0.77
CA VAL A 43 -9.58 -3.18 -0.33
C VAL A 43 -9.74 -2.01 0.62
N VAL A 44 -9.23 -2.12 1.84
CA VAL A 44 -9.26 -1.04 2.83
C VAL A 44 -7.98 -0.22 2.72
N CYS A 45 -8.10 1.09 2.50
CA CYS A 45 -6.97 2.01 2.46
C CYS A 45 -6.87 2.73 3.82
N THR A 46 -5.80 2.50 4.58
CA THR A 46 -5.67 2.98 5.97
C THR A 46 -4.28 3.56 6.22
N SER A 47 -4.14 4.39 7.25
CA SER A 47 -2.84 4.72 7.83
C SER A 47 -2.13 3.50 8.43
N GLY A 48 -2.87 2.43 8.75
CA GLY A 48 -2.34 1.22 9.38
C GLY A 48 -2.39 1.25 10.91
N VAL A 49 -2.39 2.44 11.52
CA VAL A 49 -2.47 2.59 12.98
C VAL A 49 -3.76 2.03 13.56
N ALA A 50 -4.89 2.25 12.88
CA ALA A 50 -6.20 1.77 13.32
C ALA A 50 -6.32 0.24 13.38
N LEU A 51 -5.42 -0.51 12.73
CA LEU A 51 -5.36 -1.98 12.82
C LEU A 51 -4.95 -2.47 14.21
N ASN A 52 -4.30 -1.61 15.01
CA ASN A 52 -3.94 -1.90 16.40
C ASN A 52 -5.15 -1.84 17.35
N GLN A 53 -6.31 -1.35 16.89
CA GLN A 53 -7.50 -1.32 17.74
C GLN A 53 -7.96 -2.76 18.06
N PRO A 54 -8.36 -3.04 19.31
CA PRO A 54 -8.78 -4.38 19.71
C PRO A 54 -9.84 -4.98 18.79
N GLY A 55 -9.59 -6.16 18.24
CA GLY A 55 -10.53 -6.89 17.40
C GLY A 55 -10.66 -6.37 15.97
N MET A 56 -10.00 -5.26 15.60
CA MET A 56 -10.16 -4.67 14.27
C MET A 56 -9.62 -5.60 13.17
N SER A 57 -8.42 -6.13 13.38
CA SER A 57 -7.75 -7.02 12.42
C SER A 57 -8.54 -8.32 12.24
N GLU A 58 -9.01 -8.91 13.33
CA GLU A 58 -9.84 -10.13 13.34
C GLU A 58 -11.12 -9.92 12.54
N ARG A 59 -11.85 -8.83 12.81
CA ARG A 59 -13.09 -8.49 12.09
C ARG A 59 -12.87 -8.31 10.59
N LEU A 60 -11.76 -7.69 10.17
CA LEU A 60 -11.44 -7.56 8.75
C LEU A 60 -11.18 -8.93 8.09
N VAL A 61 -10.53 -9.85 8.82
CA VAL A 61 -10.29 -11.21 8.34
C VAL A 61 -11.61 -12.01 8.29
N GLU A 62 -12.45 -11.91 9.31
CA GLU A 62 -13.79 -12.54 9.38
C GLU A 62 -14.70 -12.08 8.24
N LEU A 63 -14.74 -10.78 7.96
CA LEU A 63 -15.45 -10.21 6.81
C LEU A 63 -14.84 -10.62 5.44
N GLY A 64 -13.71 -11.33 5.44
CA GLY A 64 -13.06 -11.81 4.23
C GLY A 64 -12.44 -10.70 3.39
N VAL A 65 -11.97 -9.62 4.02
CA VAL A 65 -11.21 -8.56 3.36
C VAL A 65 -9.84 -9.11 2.93
N LYS A 66 -9.56 -9.04 1.63
CA LYS A 66 -8.35 -9.62 1.04
C LYS A 66 -7.21 -8.63 0.93
N GLY A 67 -7.50 -7.38 0.58
CA GLY A 67 -6.51 -6.33 0.48
C GLY A 67 -6.63 -5.30 1.60
N VAL A 68 -5.49 -4.93 2.17
CA VAL A 68 -5.35 -3.72 2.97
C VAL A 68 -4.17 -2.94 2.38
N SER A 69 -4.41 -1.71 1.97
CA SER A 69 -3.39 -0.78 1.49
C SER A 69 -3.03 0.14 2.64
N VAL A 70 -1.77 0.07 3.09
CA VAL A 70 -1.27 0.85 4.22
C VAL A 70 -0.44 2.02 3.71
N SER A 71 -0.72 3.22 4.22
CA SER A 71 0.05 4.42 3.89
C SER A 71 1.34 4.45 4.72
N LEU A 72 2.47 4.14 4.08
CA LEU A 72 3.81 4.16 4.66
C LEU A 72 4.75 4.81 3.64
N ASP A 73 5.37 5.93 4.00
CA ASP A 73 6.15 6.73 3.04
C ASP A 73 7.62 6.32 2.98
N SER A 74 8.11 5.59 3.99
CA SER A 74 9.46 5.06 4.02
C SER A 74 9.58 3.83 4.91
N THR A 75 10.57 2.99 4.62
CA THR A 75 11.01 1.91 5.52
C THR A 75 11.89 2.43 6.66
N ASP A 76 12.42 3.65 6.55
CA ASP A 76 13.15 4.36 7.59
C ASP A 76 12.15 5.08 8.53
N PRO A 77 12.18 4.81 9.85
CA PRO A 77 11.27 5.42 10.81
C PRO A 77 11.36 6.96 10.87
N ASP A 78 12.58 7.50 10.94
CA ASP A 78 12.80 8.94 11.09
C ASP A 78 12.34 9.69 9.84
N TYR A 79 12.62 9.13 8.66
CA TYR A 79 12.15 9.69 7.41
C TYR A 79 10.63 9.63 7.32
N ASN A 80 10.02 8.48 7.62
CA ASN A 80 8.56 8.35 7.60
C ASN A 80 7.91 9.37 8.52
N ASP A 81 8.38 9.49 9.76
CA ASP A 81 7.76 10.35 10.76
C ASP A 81 8.01 11.84 10.50
N THR A 82 9.08 12.18 9.78
CA THR A 82 9.32 13.55 9.29
C THR A 82 8.29 13.96 8.23
N TRP A 83 8.02 13.09 7.25
CA TRP A 83 7.12 13.40 6.12
C TRP A 83 5.66 13.06 6.39
N ARG A 84 5.41 12.19 7.37
CA ARG A 84 4.09 11.79 7.87
C ARG A 84 4.08 11.90 9.40
N PRO A 85 4.09 13.13 9.94
CA PRO A 85 4.14 13.33 11.38
C PRO A 85 2.93 12.68 12.06
N PRO A 86 3.16 11.85 13.09
CA PRO A 86 2.08 11.17 13.78
C PRO A 86 1.24 12.17 14.57
N ARG A 87 -0.07 11.90 14.64
CA ARG A 87 -0.99 12.76 15.41
C ARG A 87 -0.92 12.50 16.92
N ARG A 88 -0.39 11.34 17.31
CA ARG A 88 -0.22 10.89 18.69
C ARG A 88 1.09 10.13 18.80
N GLU A 89 1.66 10.11 20.00
CA GLU A 89 2.83 9.30 20.29
C GLU A 89 2.53 7.81 19.99
N GLY A 90 3.45 7.12 19.31
CA GLY A 90 3.30 5.72 18.94
C GLY A 90 2.42 5.42 17.73
N ASP A 91 1.87 6.46 17.06
CA ASP A 91 1.12 6.36 15.79
C ASP A 91 2.02 6.59 14.55
N GLY A 92 3.33 6.79 14.75
CA GLY A 92 4.32 6.93 13.69
C GLY A 92 4.62 5.61 13.00
N TRP A 93 5.79 5.50 12.38
CA TRP A 93 6.25 4.31 11.66
C TRP A 93 6.05 3.04 12.47
N GLU A 94 6.42 3.05 13.75
CA GLU A 94 6.28 1.90 14.65
C GLU A 94 4.82 1.47 14.82
N GLY A 95 3.91 2.45 14.92
CA GLY A 95 2.47 2.20 15.02
C GLY A 95 1.91 1.55 13.77
N VAL A 96 2.36 2.02 12.60
CA VAL A 96 1.98 1.47 11.30
C VAL A 96 2.48 0.04 11.15
N VAL A 97 3.75 -0.22 11.44
CA VAL A 97 4.37 -1.57 11.32
C VAL A 97 3.76 -2.55 12.31
N ARG A 98 3.47 -2.11 13.54
CA ARG A 98 2.73 -2.92 14.52
C ARG A 98 1.33 -3.29 14.02
N GLY A 99 0.65 -2.35 13.36
CA GLY A 99 -0.67 -2.59 12.77
C GLY A 99 -0.62 -3.61 11.64
N ILE A 100 0.37 -3.51 10.75
CA ILE A 100 0.63 -4.50 9.68
C ILE A 100 0.88 -5.87 10.29
N THR A 101 1.75 -5.96 11.30
CA THR A 101 2.11 -7.21 11.97
C THR A 101 0.89 -7.85 12.66
N THR A 102 0.06 -7.05 13.32
CA THR A 102 -1.19 -7.49 13.95
C THR A 102 -2.16 -8.09 12.93
N LEU A 103 -2.33 -7.45 11.78
CA LEU A 103 -3.16 -7.97 10.70
C LEU A 103 -2.61 -9.28 10.10
N LEU A 104 -1.30 -9.38 9.93
CA LEU A 104 -0.66 -10.61 9.43
C LEU A 104 -0.84 -11.76 10.43
N ALA A 105 -0.67 -11.50 11.72
CA ALA A 105 -0.91 -12.49 12.77
C ALA A 105 -2.37 -12.98 12.75
N ALA A 106 -3.34 -12.07 12.66
CA ALA A 106 -4.76 -12.42 12.56
C ALA A 106 -5.09 -13.27 11.31
N ARG A 107 -4.37 -13.04 10.20
CA ARG A 107 -4.52 -13.85 8.96
C ARG A 107 -3.86 -15.22 9.05
N GLY A 108 -2.79 -15.35 9.83
CA GLY A 108 -2.09 -16.61 10.05
C GLY A 108 -2.84 -17.55 11.00
N SER A 109 -3.71 -17.01 11.84
CA SER A 109 -4.57 -17.79 12.73
C SER A 109 -5.68 -18.53 11.95
N PRO A 110 -5.96 -19.81 12.26
CA PRO A 110 -7.08 -20.53 11.67
C PRO A 110 -8.40 -19.84 12.00
N VAL A 111 -9.08 -19.33 10.97
CA VAL A 111 -10.45 -18.81 11.13
C VAL A 111 -11.42 -19.97 10.86
N PRO A 112 -12.32 -20.30 11.81
CA PRO A 112 -13.30 -21.37 11.62
C PRO A 112 -14.12 -21.16 10.33
N GLY A 113 -14.21 -22.19 9.49
CA GLY A 113 -15.04 -22.17 8.28
C GLY A 113 -14.41 -21.58 7.01
N ARG A 114 -13.12 -21.19 7.04
CA ARG A 114 -12.44 -20.63 5.86
C ARG A 114 -11.45 -21.61 5.22
N PRO A 115 -11.64 -22.05 3.97
CA PRO A 115 -10.58 -22.75 3.23
C PRO A 115 -9.39 -21.81 3.00
N LEU A 116 -8.18 -22.29 3.26
CA LEU A 116 -6.94 -21.62 2.86
C LEU A 116 -6.90 -21.61 1.32
N HIS A 117 -7.26 -20.49 0.71
CA HIS A 117 -7.19 -20.34 -0.75
C HIS A 117 -5.73 -20.03 -1.09
N GLY A 118 -5.12 -20.89 -1.91
CA GLY A 118 -3.72 -20.83 -2.32
C GLY A 118 -3.31 -19.47 -2.89
N HIS A 119 -2.02 -19.18 -2.74
CA HIS A 119 -1.33 -17.96 -3.16
C HIS A 119 -1.73 -17.52 -4.58
N HIS A 120 -2.58 -16.49 -4.67
CA HIS A 120 -2.77 -15.77 -5.92
C HIS A 120 -1.56 -14.86 -6.08
N GLN A 121 -0.68 -15.18 -7.04
CA GLN A 121 0.45 -14.33 -7.41
C GLN A 121 -0.09 -12.92 -7.68
N ALA A 122 0.41 -11.95 -6.92
CA ALA A 122 0.18 -10.54 -7.22
C ALA A 122 0.76 -10.28 -8.62
N GLN A 123 -0.10 -10.09 -9.61
CA GLN A 123 0.34 -9.59 -10.90
C GLN A 123 0.79 -8.15 -10.69
N PRO A 124 2.03 -7.77 -11.07
CA PRO A 124 2.44 -6.39 -11.01
C PRO A 124 1.57 -5.59 -11.98
N VAL A 125 0.90 -4.56 -11.47
CA VAL A 125 0.29 -3.51 -12.29
C VAL A 125 1.41 -2.72 -12.96
N GLY A 126 1.94 -3.25 -14.06
CA GLY A 126 2.86 -2.55 -14.92
C GLY A 126 2.16 -1.35 -15.53
N CYS A 127 2.60 -0.14 -15.15
CA CYS A 127 2.30 1.10 -15.86
C CYS A 127 2.98 1.05 -17.25
N HIS A 128 2.39 0.31 -18.18
CA HIS A 128 2.77 0.37 -19.58
C HIS A 128 2.06 1.56 -20.23
N ARG A 129 2.72 2.72 -20.26
CA ARG A 129 2.48 3.70 -21.33
C ARG A 129 2.77 3.01 -22.65
N ARG A 130 1.73 2.58 -23.35
CA ARG A 130 1.82 2.14 -24.75
C ARG A 130 1.49 3.35 -25.62
N ALA A 131 2.52 4.05 -26.09
CA ALA A 131 2.37 5.08 -27.12
C ALA A 131 2.07 4.38 -28.48
N PRO A 132 1.15 4.90 -29.31
CA PRO A 132 0.93 4.36 -30.64
C PRO A 132 2.12 4.68 -31.55
N ALA A 133 2.65 3.66 -32.23
CA ALA A 133 3.70 3.78 -33.21
C ALA A 133 3.17 4.45 -34.49
N VAL A 134 3.72 5.61 -34.84
CA VAL A 134 3.64 6.17 -36.20
C VAL A 134 4.87 5.70 -36.96
N GLY A 135 4.63 5.01 -38.07
CA GLY A 135 5.68 4.48 -38.92
C GLY A 135 6.39 5.58 -39.72
N SER A 136 7.69 5.41 -39.88
CA SER A 136 8.34 5.67 -41.17
C SER A 136 9.63 4.84 -41.23
N ARG A 137 9.80 4.18 -42.38
CA ARG A 137 10.96 3.39 -42.74
C ARG A 137 12.18 4.32 -42.89
N SER A 138 13.32 3.96 -42.34
CA SER A 138 14.58 4.03 -43.09
C SER A 138 15.56 2.98 -42.57
N THR A 139 16.07 2.23 -43.54
CA THR A 139 17.12 1.23 -43.50
C THR A 139 18.42 1.72 -42.87
N LEU A 140 19.09 0.87 -42.08
CA LEU A 140 20.51 0.51 -42.19
C LEU A 140 20.83 -0.64 -41.21
N GLU A 141 21.57 -1.62 -41.74
CA GLU A 141 21.89 -2.97 -41.25
C GLU A 141 22.92 -3.01 -40.08
N PRO A 142 23.16 -4.19 -39.45
CA PRO A 142 23.59 -4.31 -38.06
C PRO A 142 25.10 -4.45 -37.89
N SER A 143 25.61 -4.04 -36.73
CA SER A 143 26.93 -4.46 -36.26
C SER A 143 26.90 -4.84 -34.78
N SER A 144 27.09 -6.14 -34.55
CA SER A 144 27.94 -6.75 -33.52
C SER A 144 28.01 -6.12 -32.12
N GLY A 145 27.66 -6.91 -31.11
CA GLY A 145 28.26 -6.78 -29.78
C GLY A 145 27.29 -6.99 -28.62
N LEU A 146 27.15 -8.24 -28.19
CA LEU A 146 26.90 -8.51 -26.77
C LEU A 146 28.07 -7.91 -25.97
N GLU A 147 27.77 -7.15 -24.91
CA GLU A 147 28.30 -7.35 -23.55
C GLU A 147 28.11 -6.11 -22.63
N LYS A 148 27.83 -6.43 -21.34
CA LYS A 148 28.08 -5.66 -20.10
C LYS A 148 27.07 -4.55 -19.75
N ILE A 149 26.20 -4.76 -18.75
CA ILE A 149 26.44 -4.79 -17.28
C ILE A 149 26.66 -3.37 -16.71
N THR A 150 25.65 -2.93 -15.95
CA THR A 150 25.70 -2.13 -14.72
C THR A 150 26.68 -0.95 -14.67
N GLN A 151 26.17 0.27 -14.88
CA GLN A 151 26.81 1.47 -14.38
C GLN A 151 26.15 1.91 -13.07
N ALA A 152 26.91 1.73 -12.00
CA ALA A 152 26.80 2.46 -10.76
C ALA A 152 27.00 3.96 -11.01
N LYS A 153 26.18 4.80 -10.36
CA LYS A 153 26.52 6.18 -10.05
C LYS A 153 26.76 6.28 -8.55
N HIS A 154 28.04 6.18 -8.16
CA HIS A 154 28.57 7.01 -7.08
C HIS A 154 28.69 8.43 -7.64
N ASP A 155 28.29 9.47 -6.89
CA ASP A 155 29.19 10.27 -6.05
C ASP A 155 28.44 11.58 -5.58
N PRO A 156 28.99 12.44 -4.71
CA PRO A 156 28.75 12.41 -3.26
C PRO A 156 28.22 13.75 -2.72
N THR A 157 27.57 13.75 -1.55
CA THR A 157 27.51 14.98 -0.73
C THR A 157 27.56 14.61 0.74
N VAL A 158 28.74 14.16 1.17
CA VAL A 158 29.14 14.13 2.58
C VAL A 158 29.76 15.50 2.85
N LEU A 159 28.98 16.42 3.43
CA LEU A 159 29.52 17.65 3.97
C LEU A 159 30.28 17.32 5.26
N SER A 160 31.54 17.75 5.30
CA SER A 160 32.42 17.52 6.44
C SER A 160 32.06 18.45 7.61
N ARG A 161 32.27 17.98 8.85
CA ARG A 161 32.00 18.74 10.09
C ARG A 161 32.77 20.07 10.21
N ALA A 162 33.76 20.34 9.36
CA ALA A 162 34.54 21.57 9.40
C ALA A 162 33.84 22.78 8.74
N GLU A 163 32.83 22.56 7.89
CA GLU A 163 32.14 23.65 7.16
C GLU A 163 30.87 24.15 7.86
N LEU A 164 30.37 23.40 8.85
CA LEU A 164 29.20 23.79 9.67
C LEU A 164 29.52 24.84 10.74
N GLU A 165 30.81 25.05 11.08
CA GLU A 165 31.20 25.94 12.18
C GLU A 165 31.43 27.40 11.72
N THR A 166 31.55 27.66 10.42
CA THR A 166 31.67 29.03 9.87
C THR A 166 30.31 29.68 9.54
N ALA A 167 29.21 28.91 9.52
CA ALA A 167 27.87 29.43 9.23
C ALA A 167 27.10 29.92 10.46
N ARG A 168 27.68 29.80 11.67
CA ARG A 168 27.02 30.16 12.94
C ARG A 168 27.48 31.50 13.55
N GLN A 169 28.34 32.25 12.85
CA GLN A 169 28.87 33.56 13.29
C GLN A 169 28.67 34.70 12.27
N ARG A 170 27.62 34.65 11.45
CA ARG A 170 27.16 35.78 10.63
C ARG A 170 25.68 36.05 10.86
#